data_AF-A0A1C6N2R9-F1
#
_entry.id   AF-A0A1C6N2R9-F1
#
_cell.length_a   1.000
_cell.length_b   1.000
_cell.length_c   1.000
_cell.angle_alpha   90.00
_cell.angle_beta   90.00
_cell.angle_gamma   90.00
#
_symmetry.space_group_name_H-M   'P 1'
#
loop_
_entity.id
_entity.type
_entity.pdbx_description
1 polymer ?
#
loop_
_entity_poly.entity_id
_entity_poly.type
_entity_poly.pdbx_seq_one_letter_code
_entity_poly.pdbx_strand_id
1 'polypeptide(L)' 'MMGLPAGHVTAVPGLPRSAQLRALGNGVVPPQAAAAVRFLLRRAGLAERWGLPV' A
#
# COMPACT_ATOMS: atom_id res chain seq x y z
N MET A 1 -5.41 -2.27 -11.28
CA MET A 1 -4.32 -3.23 -11.00
C MET A 1 -3.73 -3.05 -9.60
N MET A 2 -3.33 -1.83 -9.18
CA MET A 2 -2.74 -1.63 -7.84
C MET A 2 -3.73 -1.44 -6.69
N GLY A 3 -5.05 -1.40 -6.92
CA GLY A 3 -6.03 -1.16 -5.86
C GLY A 3 -6.10 0.30 -5.36
N LEU A 4 -5.50 1.24 -6.11
CA LEU A 4 -5.59 2.67 -5.84
C LEU A 4 -6.88 3.25 -6.44
N PRO A 5 -7.46 4.32 -5.84
CA PRO A 5 -8.53 5.09 -6.46
C PRO A 5 -8.13 5.59 -7.86
N ALA A 6 -9.11 5.71 -8.74
CA ALA A 6 -8.88 6.26 -10.07
C ALA A 6 -8.27 7.67 -9.96
N GLY A 7 -7.20 7.93 -10.72
CA GLY A 7 -6.52 9.23 -10.69
C GLY A 7 -5.54 9.45 -9.54
N HIS A 8 -5.41 8.54 -8.56
CA HIS A 8 -4.59 8.75 -7.36
C HIS A 8 -3.16 9.24 -7.64
N VAL A 9 -2.51 8.70 -8.69
CA VAL A 9 -1.20 9.20 -9.18
C VAL A 9 -1.34 9.94 -10.52
N THR A 10 -2.29 9.52 -11.36
CA THR A 10 -2.36 9.96 -12.75
C THR A 10 -3.10 11.28 -12.97
N ALA A 11 -3.84 11.77 -11.97
CA ALA A 11 -4.60 13.02 -12.04
C ALA A 11 -3.96 14.16 -11.23
N VAL A 12 -2.70 14.02 -10.80
CA VAL A 12 -1.98 15.07 -10.07
C VAL A 12 -1.54 16.17 -11.05
N PRO A 13 -2.03 17.42 -10.90
CA PRO A 13 -1.69 18.51 -11.81
C PRO A 13 -0.17 18.76 -11.86
N GLY A 14 0.37 18.92 -13.06
CA GLY A 14 1.80 19.20 -13.27
C GLY A 14 2.75 18.02 -13.03
N LEU A 15 2.25 16.83 -12.67
CA LEU A 15 3.11 15.66 -12.46
C LEU A 15 3.48 14.97 -13.79
N PRO A 16 4.76 14.99 -14.22
CA PRO A 16 5.15 14.40 -15.50
C PRO A 16 4.89 12.89 -15.54
N ARG A 17 4.56 12.35 -16.73
CA ARG A 17 4.30 10.91 -16.92
C ARG A 17 5.44 10.01 -16.39
N SER A 18 6.69 10.41 -16.58
CA SER A 18 7.85 9.68 -16.06
C SER A 18 7.88 9.61 -14.53
N ALA A 19 7.48 10.69 -13.85
CA ALA A 19 7.35 10.72 -12.40
C ALA A 19 6.15 9.88 -11.91
N GLN A 20 5.03 9.90 -12.63
CA GLN A 20 3.87 9.03 -12.34
C GLN A 20 4.27 7.55 -12.42
N LEU A 21 4.97 7.15 -13.49
CA LEU A 21 5.44 5.77 -13.65
C LEU A 21 6.43 5.37 -12.56
N ARG A 22 7.36 6.27 -12.18
CA ARG A 22 8.30 6.00 -11.08
C ARG A 22 7.58 5.86 -9.74
N ALA A 23 6.59 6.71 -9.46
CA ALA A 23 5.79 6.63 -8.24
C ALA A 23 4.98 5.32 -8.19
N LEU A 24 4.36 4.92 -9.30
CA LEU A 24 3.63 3.65 -9.39
C LEU A 24 4.58 2.44 -9.31
N GLY A 25 5.72 2.46 -10.00
CA GLY A 25 6.68 1.36 -10.04
C GLY A 25 7.42 1.13 -8.73
N ASN A 26 7.70 2.19 -7.97
CA ASN A 26 8.35 2.11 -6.67
C ASN A 26 7.36 2.00 -5.49
N GLY A 27 6.06 2.17 -5.76
CA GLY A 27 5.01 2.11 -4.75
C GLY A 27 4.65 0.67 -4.38
N VAL A 28 3.72 0.55 -3.42
CA VAL A 28 3.17 -0.74 -2.99
C VAL A 28 1.76 -0.94 -3.53
N VAL A 29 1.34 -2.20 -3.66
CA VAL A 29 -0.07 -2.56 -3.86
C VAL A 29 -0.74 -2.58 -2.48
N PRO A 30 -1.62 -1.61 -2.12
CA PRO A 30 -2.09 -1.46 -0.73
C PRO A 30 -2.80 -2.70 -0.16
N PRO A 31 -3.64 -3.44 -0.89
CA PRO A 31 -4.22 -4.68 -0.38
C PRO A 31 -3.19 -5.75 -0.02
N GLN A 32 -2.12 -5.87 -0.82
CA GLN A 32 -1.04 -6.82 -0.56
C GLN A 32 -0.19 -6.39 0.65
N ALA A 33 0.13 -5.10 0.74
CA ALA A 33 0.83 -4.53 1.90
C ALA A 33 0.03 -4.74 3.19
N ALA A 34 -1.28 -4.48 3.17
CA ALA A 34 -2.16 -4.71 4.32
C ALA A 34 -2.19 -6.19 4.74
N ALA A 35 -2.24 -7.12 3.78
CA ALA A 35 -2.15 -8.55 4.08
C ALA A 35 -0.79 -8.93 4.69
N ALA A 36 0.31 -8.42 4.13
CA ALA A 36 1.66 -8.68 4.64
C ALA A 36 1.85 -8.15 6.06
N VAL A 37 1.37 -6.93 6.35
CA VAL A 37 1.43 -6.34 7.70
C VAL A 37 0.63 -7.18 8.70
N ARG A 38 -0.62 -7.58 8.38
CA ARG A 38 -1.41 -8.45 9.26
C ARG A 38 -0.74 -9.80 9.51
N PHE A 39 -0.10 -10.38 8.48
CA PHE A 39 0.69 -11.60 8.63
C PHE A 39 1.87 -11.40 9.59
N LEU A 40 2.64 -10.32 9.43
CA LEU A 40 3.80 -10.05 10.28
C LEU A 40 3.41 -9.75 11.72
N LEU A 41 2.31 -9.03 11.96
CA LEU A 41 1.80 -8.75 13.30
C LEU A 41 1.40 -10.02 14.06
N ARG A 42 0.71 -10.96 13.40
CA ARG A 42 0.41 -12.29 13.98
C ARG A 42 1.69 -13.08 14.23
N ARG A 43 2.59 -13.13 13.25
CA ARG A 43 3.86 -13.88 13.38
C ARG A 43 4.73 -13.37 14.54
N ALA A 44 4.70 -12.07 14.81
CA ALA A 44 5.42 -11.46 15.92
C ALA A 44 4.69 -11.56 17.27
N GLY A 45 3.49 -12.13 17.33
CA GLY A 45 2.65 -12.17 18.53
C GLY A 45 2.21 -10.79 19.01
N LEU A 46 2.28 -9.77 18.16
CA LEU A 46 1.94 -8.39 18.51
C LEU A 46 0.45 -8.13 18.42
N ALA A 47 -0.25 -8.86 17.54
CA ALA A 47 -1.69 -8.76 17.41
C ALA A 47 -2.40 -9.17 18.71
N GLU A 48 -2.01 -10.30 19.28
CA GLU A 48 -2.57 -10.83 20.53
C GLU A 48 -2.16 -9.97 21.72
N ARG A 49 -0.89 -9.53 21.76
CA ARG A 49 -0.36 -8.65 22.82
C ARG A 49 -1.14 -7.34 22.94
N TRP A 50 -1.61 -6.80 21.82
CA TRP A 50 -2.31 -5.51 21.77
C TRP A 50 -3.79 -5.60 21.40
N GLY A 51 -4.36 -6.81 21.34
CA GLY A 51 -5.78 -7.01 21.02
C GLY A 51 -6.19 -6.47 19.65
N LEU A 52 -5.28 -6.49 18.66
CA LEU A 52 -5.55 -5.96 17.32
C LEU A 52 -6.41 -6.93 16.49
N PRO A 53 -7.43 -6.44 15.77
CA PRO A 53 -8.13 -7.25 14.78
C PRO A 53 -7.25 -7.39 13.53
N VAL A 54 -6.66 -8.56 13.31
CA VAL A 54 -5.77 -8.90 12.18
C VAL A 54 -6.20 -10.16 11.46
#